data_AF-A0AA38FTL9-F1
#
_entry.id   AF-A0AA38FTL9-F1
#
_cell.length_a   1.000
_cell.length_b   1.000
_cell.length_c   1.000
_cell.angle_alpha   90.00
_cell.angle_beta   90.00
_cell.angle_gamma   90.00
#
_symmetry.space_group_name_H-M   'P 1'
#
loop_
_entity.id
_entity.type
_entity.pdbx_description
1 polymer ?
#
loop_
_entity_poly.entity_id
_entity_poly.type
_entity_poly.pdbx_seq_one_letter_code
_entity_poly.pdbx_strand_id
1 'polypeptide(L)'
;MRMAEMWKFVDLQLVFPLTLIVIFSVLFSLRRKTKGDDGAGMVVPGHTGFPIIGETFSFFSSLGSPSGVQSFTERRAKRYGRTFLTNILGQNRVFTSEREAVKLVWSSEHRLFTHGGGRAAEEMMGRDSIFYAGSDVHKKMRRLVGEPLSRDILKKNFERMEAICLDILDGWSGKTLCHRWYFKCKYKFGFYFISYFRW
;
A
#
# COMPACT_ATOMS: atom_id res chain seq x y z
N MET A 1 -9.86 0.12 59.61
CA MET A 1 -9.51 -0.87 58.55
C MET A 1 -9.99 -0.45 57.15
N ARG A 2 -9.89 0.83 56.74
CA ARG A 2 -10.26 1.29 55.37
C ARG A 2 -9.35 2.33 54.73
N MET A 3 -8.53 3.03 55.52
CA MET A 3 -7.62 4.05 54.98
C MET A 3 -6.42 3.43 54.25
N ALA A 4 -5.76 2.42 54.83
CA ALA A 4 -4.60 1.77 54.21
C ALA A 4 -4.92 1.06 52.88
N GLU A 5 -6.13 0.51 52.75
CA GLU A 5 -6.60 -0.12 51.51
C GLU A 5 -6.97 0.91 50.42
N MET A 6 -7.44 2.11 50.83
CA MET A 6 -7.69 3.22 49.90
C MET A 6 -6.39 3.74 49.26
N TRP A 7 -5.31 3.90 50.03
CA TRP A 7 -4.03 4.34 49.49
C TRP A 7 -3.45 3.32 48.50
N LYS A 8 -3.55 2.02 48.79
CA LYS A 8 -3.14 0.96 47.85
C LYS A 8 -3.89 1.01 46.52
N PHE A 9 -5.19 1.34 46.53
CA PHE A 9 -5.99 1.46 45.31
C PHE A 9 -5.56 2.68 44.47
N VAL A 10 -5.28 3.81 45.12
CA VAL A 10 -4.79 5.04 44.46
C VAL A 10 -3.38 4.86 43.91
N ASP A 11 -2.48 4.24 44.69
CA ASP A 11 -1.11 3.94 44.27
C ASP A 11 -1.10 2.97 43.10
N LEU A 12 -1.95 1.93 43.11
CA LEU A 12 -2.07 0.99 41.99
C LEU A 12 -2.59 1.66 40.70
N GLN A 13 -3.52 2.60 40.83
CA GLN A 13 -4.04 3.37 39.68
C GLN A 13 -3.03 4.34 39.08
N LEU A 14 -2.07 4.86 39.86
CA LEU A 14 -1.03 5.76 39.38
C LEU A 14 0.26 5.04 38.93
N VAL A 15 0.63 3.94 39.58
CA VAL A 15 1.83 3.16 39.25
C VAL A 15 1.63 2.39 37.93
N PHE A 16 0.42 1.90 37.64
CA PHE A 16 0.13 1.20 36.39
C PHE A 16 0.38 2.03 35.11
N PRO A 17 -0.14 3.27 34.96
CA PRO A 17 0.15 4.08 33.78
C PRO A 17 1.63 4.50 33.71
N LEU A 18 2.27 4.78 34.85
CA LEU A 18 3.71 5.13 34.87
C LEU A 18 4.59 3.98 34.40
N THR A 19 4.31 2.75 34.85
CA THR A 19 5.04 1.55 34.38
C THR A 19 4.79 1.28 32.90
N LEU A 20 3.56 1.45 32.40
CA LEU A 20 3.28 1.36 30.96
C LEU A 20 4.01 2.43 30.14
N ILE A 21 4.12 3.66 30.63
CA ILE A 21 4.87 4.75 29.97
C ILE A 21 6.36 4.42 29.93
N VAL A 22 6.93 3.89 31.01
CA VAL A 22 8.34 3.47 31.07
C VAL A 22 8.59 2.28 30.14
N ILE A 23 7.71 1.28 30.12
CA ILE A 23 7.81 0.15 29.19
C ILE A 23 7.70 0.64 27.75
N PHE A 24 6.76 1.54 27.45
CA PHE A 24 6.60 2.14 26.12
C PHE A 24 7.83 2.94 25.71
N SER A 25 8.41 3.74 26.61
CA SER A 25 9.61 4.55 26.33
C SER A 25 10.87 3.70 26.14
N VAL A 26 11.01 2.60 26.90
CA VAL A 26 12.08 1.61 26.73
C VAL A 26 11.91 0.86 25.42
N LEU A 27 10.73 0.30 25.13
CA LEU A 27 10.45 -0.35 23.84
C LEU A 27 10.66 0.61 22.67
N PHE A 28 10.29 1.88 22.83
CA PHE A 28 10.53 2.92 21.83
C PHE A 28 12.03 3.19 21.63
N SER A 29 12.79 3.29 22.71
CA SER A 29 14.24 3.53 22.65
C SER A 29 14.99 2.34 22.07
N LEU A 30 14.59 1.12 22.41
CA LEU A 30 15.12 -0.11 21.83
C LEU A 30 14.80 -0.21 20.33
N ARG A 31 13.58 0.16 19.90
CA ARG A 31 13.22 0.23 18.48
C ARG A 31 14.00 1.29 17.71
N ARG A 32 14.33 2.43 18.32
CA ARG A 32 15.22 3.42 17.71
C ARG A 32 16.64 2.85 17.55
N LYS A 33 17.13 2.11 18.54
CA LYS A 33 18.48 1.52 18.53
C LYS A 33 18.63 0.39 17.49
N THR A 34 17.55 -0.34 17.17
CA THR A 34 17.55 -1.35 16.09
C THR A 34 17.45 -0.77 14.67
N LYS A 35 17.35 0.55 14.52
CA LYS A 35 17.42 1.26 13.24
C LYS A 35 18.55 2.28 13.27
N GLY A 36 19.77 1.80 13.46
CA GLY A 36 20.96 2.62 13.36
C GLY A 36 22.11 1.79 12.82
N ASP A 37 22.26 1.78 11.49
CA ASP A 37 23.54 2.04 10.84
C ASP A 37 23.30 2.11 9.32
N ASP A 38 23.17 3.33 8.78
CA ASP A 38 23.42 3.58 7.36
C ASP A 38 24.52 4.63 7.31
N GLY A 39 25.76 4.15 7.21
CA GLY A 39 26.95 4.98 7.15
C GLY A 39 26.89 6.03 6.04
N ALA A 40 27.36 7.25 6.35
CA ALA A 40 27.88 8.27 5.42
C ALA A 40 27.21 8.42 4.03
N GLY A 41 25.89 8.21 3.94
CA GLY A 41 25.12 8.20 2.71
C GLY A 41 23.99 9.22 2.78
N MET A 42 23.73 9.88 1.65
CA MET A 42 22.74 10.93 1.46
C MET A 42 21.44 10.73 2.26
N VAL A 43 21.18 11.61 3.22
CA VAL A 43 19.96 11.58 4.03
C VAL A 43 18.78 12.00 3.15
N VAL A 44 17.89 11.05 2.85
CA VAL A 44 16.65 11.33 2.12
C VAL A 44 15.77 12.23 2.99
N PRO A 45 15.37 13.44 2.54
CA PRO A 45 14.55 14.33 3.33
C PRO A 45 13.18 13.71 3.61
N GLY A 46 12.56 13.98 4.75
CA GLY A 46 11.25 13.40 5.03
C GLY A 46 10.83 13.43 6.49
N HIS A 47 9.68 12.84 6.77
CA HIS A 47 9.11 12.77 8.09
C HIS A 47 8.55 11.37 8.37
N THR A 48 9.09 10.70 9.38
CA THR A 48 8.69 9.34 9.74
C THR A 48 7.49 9.30 10.68
N GLY A 49 6.88 10.43 11.05
CA GLY A 49 5.66 10.44 11.86
C GLY A 49 5.86 9.94 13.30
N PHE A 50 4.74 9.50 13.89
CA PHE A 50 4.76 8.95 15.25
C PHE A 50 5.54 7.63 15.32
N PRO A 51 6.10 7.29 16.49
CA PRO A 51 6.68 5.98 16.71
C PRO A 51 5.69 4.86 16.36
N ILE A 52 6.17 3.80 15.69
CA ILE A 52 5.39 2.59 15.34
C ILE A 52 4.35 2.80 14.23
N ILE A 53 3.51 3.83 14.36
CA ILE A 53 2.40 4.09 13.43
C ILE A 53 2.84 4.99 12.28
N GLY A 54 3.84 5.83 12.48
CA GLY A 54 4.31 6.76 11.47
C GLY A 54 3.24 7.74 11.01
N GLU A 55 3.10 7.87 9.70
CA GLU A 55 2.09 8.70 9.04
C GLU A 55 0.89 7.87 8.52
N THR A 56 0.75 6.63 8.99
CA THR A 56 -0.25 5.66 8.51
C THR A 56 -1.68 6.21 8.53
N PHE A 57 -2.11 6.89 9.58
CA PHE A 57 -3.45 7.49 9.62
C PHE A 57 -3.64 8.60 8.59
N SER A 58 -2.61 9.43 8.37
CA SER A 58 -2.62 10.45 7.30
C SER A 58 -2.67 9.82 5.91
N PHE A 59 -2.04 8.65 5.75
CA PHE A 59 -2.10 7.87 4.52
C PHE A 59 -3.51 7.30 4.30
N PHE A 60 -4.11 6.63 5.28
CA PHE A 60 -5.46 6.08 5.15
C PHE A 60 -6.54 7.16 5.01
N SER A 61 -6.43 8.29 5.70
CA SER A 61 -7.38 9.39 5.52
C SER A 61 -7.32 9.97 4.11
N SER A 62 -6.15 9.96 3.47
CA SER A 62 -6.01 10.38 2.08
C SER A 62 -6.72 9.45 1.09
N LEU A 63 -6.87 8.16 1.40
CA LEU A 63 -7.59 7.21 0.55
C LEU A 63 -9.09 7.54 0.44
N GLY A 64 -9.67 8.19 1.45
CA GLY A 64 -11.05 8.68 1.42
C GLY A 64 -11.23 10.00 0.68
N SER A 65 -10.16 10.68 0.28
CA SER A 65 -10.20 11.92 -0.48
C SER A 65 -10.56 11.66 -1.96
N PRO A 66 -11.22 12.61 -2.66
CA PRO A 66 -11.45 12.50 -4.10
C PRO A 66 -10.17 12.24 -4.92
N SER A 67 -9.03 12.79 -4.47
CA SER A 67 -7.72 12.62 -5.10
C SER A 67 -6.94 11.41 -4.55
N GLY A 68 -7.47 10.67 -3.57
CA GLY A 68 -6.83 9.48 -3.01
C GLY A 68 -5.41 9.72 -2.47
N VAL A 69 -4.55 8.72 -2.68
CA VAL A 69 -3.12 8.72 -2.27
C VAL A 69 -2.34 9.88 -2.89
N GLN A 70 -2.76 10.40 -4.05
CA GLN A 70 -2.10 11.53 -4.69
C GLN A 70 -2.08 12.76 -3.77
N SER A 71 -3.17 12.99 -3.03
CA SER A 71 -3.22 14.10 -2.08
C SER A 71 -2.17 13.96 -0.96
N PHE A 72 -1.86 12.73 -0.54
CA PHE A 72 -0.83 12.44 0.45
C PHE A 72 0.57 12.69 -0.08
N THR A 73 0.85 12.26 -1.31
CA THR A 73 2.17 12.39 -1.93
C THR A 73 2.44 13.84 -2.33
N GLU A 74 1.47 14.57 -2.88
CA GLU A 74 1.62 15.98 -3.28
C GLU A 74 1.93 16.89 -2.10
N ARG A 75 1.24 16.72 -0.96
CA ARG A 75 1.52 17.52 0.25
C ARG A 75 2.95 17.33 0.76
N ARG A 76 3.48 16.12 0.64
CA ARG A 76 4.85 15.79 1.07
C ARG A 76 5.87 16.20 0.03
N ALA A 77 5.57 16.04 -1.25
CA ALA A 77 6.42 16.49 -2.33
C ALA A 77 6.63 18.00 -2.29
N LYS A 78 5.58 18.78 -1.98
CA LYS A 78 5.69 20.24 -1.76
C LYS A 78 6.57 20.63 -0.57
N ARG A 79 6.70 19.76 0.43
CA ARG A 79 7.43 20.05 1.67
C ARG A 79 8.88 19.53 1.66
N TYR A 80 9.09 18.33 1.14
CA TYR A 80 10.35 17.60 1.22
C TYR A 80 11.02 17.40 -0.14
N GLY A 81 10.35 17.76 -1.24
CA GLY A 81 10.84 17.58 -2.61
C GLY A 81 10.34 16.29 -3.27
N ARG A 82 10.83 16.03 -4.49
CA ARG A 82 10.39 14.90 -5.34
C ARG A 82 10.69 13.54 -4.76
N THR A 83 11.72 13.45 -3.91
CA THR A 83 12.11 12.21 -3.21
C THR A 83 12.01 12.47 -1.72
N PHE A 84 11.22 11.66 -1.01
CA PHE A 84 11.05 11.81 0.43
C PHE A 84 10.86 10.49 1.19
N LEU A 85 11.27 10.49 2.46
CA LEU A 85 11.10 9.38 3.40
C LEU A 85 9.83 9.56 4.25
N THR A 86 9.07 8.50 4.42
CA THR A 86 7.93 8.43 5.36
C THR A 86 7.88 7.06 6.04
N ASN A 87 7.10 6.93 7.10
CA ASN A 87 6.81 5.63 7.71
C ASN A 87 5.32 5.31 7.58
N ILE A 88 5.00 4.19 6.95
CA ILE A 88 3.62 3.72 6.75
C ILE A 88 3.58 2.24 7.15
N LEU A 89 2.62 1.88 7.99
CA LEU A 89 2.45 0.54 8.58
C LEU A 89 3.70 0.05 9.31
N GLY A 90 4.41 0.94 10.01
CA GLY A 90 5.63 0.63 10.75
C GLY A 90 6.88 0.48 9.89
N GLN A 91 6.75 0.55 8.57
CA GLN A 91 7.86 0.41 7.62
C GLN A 91 8.26 1.77 7.05
N ASN A 92 9.57 2.03 6.99
CA ASN A 92 10.10 3.20 6.30
C ASN A 92 9.94 2.98 4.80
N ARG A 93 9.41 3.98 4.10
CA ARG A 93 9.14 3.95 2.66
C ARG A 93 9.67 5.22 2.03
N VAL A 94 10.44 5.05 0.95
CA VAL A 94 10.90 6.17 0.12
C VAL A 94 9.90 6.33 -1.02
N PHE A 95 9.35 7.53 -1.15
CA PHE A 95 8.58 7.93 -2.32
C PHE A 95 9.48 8.76 -3.21
N THR A 96 9.48 8.49 -4.51
CA THR A 96 10.23 9.27 -5.48
C THR A 96 9.43 9.46 -6.76
N SER A 97 9.44 10.68 -7.28
CA SER A 97 8.99 11.01 -8.64
C SER A 97 10.15 11.39 -9.57
N GLU A 98 11.39 11.11 -9.15
CA GLU A 98 12.58 11.39 -9.96
C GLU A 98 12.75 10.32 -11.03
N ARG A 99 12.96 10.78 -12.27
CA ARG A 99 12.98 9.91 -13.45
C ARG A 99 14.05 8.83 -13.33
N GLU A 100 15.23 9.20 -12.86
CA GLU A 100 16.40 8.33 -12.72
C GLU A 100 16.15 7.24 -11.68
N ALA A 101 15.59 7.62 -10.52
CA ALA A 101 15.25 6.68 -9.44
C ALA A 101 14.11 5.75 -9.84
N VAL A 102 13.07 6.28 -10.47
CA VAL A 102 11.94 5.47 -10.97
C VAL A 102 12.40 4.51 -12.07
N LYS A 103 13.25 4.96 -13.00
CA LYS A 103 13.86 4.10 -14.02
C LYS A 103 14.73 3.02 -13.38
N LEU A 104 15.50 3.35 -12.35
CA LEU A 104 16.29 2.36 -11.62
C LEU A 104 15.40 1.27 -11.04
N VAL A 105 14.34 1.63 -10.32
CA VAL A 105 13.38 0.67 -9.71
C VAL A 105 12.68 -0.20 -10.76
N TRP A 106 12.29 0.37 -11.91
CA TRP A 106 11.62 -0.39 -12.97
C TRP A 106 12.55 -1.24 -13.84
N SER A 107 13.80 -0.80 -14.02
CA SER A 107 14.79 -1.50 -14.86
C SER A 107 15.57 -2.56 -14.08
N SER A 108 15.69 -2.40 -12.76
CA SER A 108 16.25 -3.43 -11.91
C SER A 108 15.35 -4.66 -11.92
N GLU A 109 15.93 -5.82 -12.25
CA GLU A 109 15.27 -7.09 -12.01
C GLU A 109 14.98 -7.28 -10.51
N HIS A 110 14.14 -8.26 -10.15
CA HIS A 110 13.69 -8.61 -8.78
C HIS A 110 14.81 -8.85 -7.74
N ARG A 111 16.07 -8.61 -8.09
CA ARG A 111 17.25 -8.70 -7.22
C ARG A 111 17.39 -7.51 -6.27
N LEU A 112 17.05 -6.29 -6.70
CA LEU A 112 17.23 -5.08 -5.88
C LEU A 112 15.93 -4.60 -5.22
N PHE A 113 14.79 -4.81 -5.86
CA PHE A 113 13.48 -4.42 -5.34
C PHE A 113 12.49 -5.57 -5.48
N THR A 114 11.69 -5.77 -4.43
CA THR A 114 10.61 -6.76 -4.40
C THR A 114 9.24 -6.07 -4.34
N HIS A 115 8.18 -6.85 -4.48
CA HIS A 115 6.82 -6.32 -4.48
C HIS A 115 6.45 -5.68 -3.14
N GLY A 116 6.02 -4.41 -3.20
CA GLY A 116 5.87 -3.53 -2.03
C GLY A 116 4.54 -3.62 -1.27
N GLY A 117 3.70 -4.64 -1.55
CA GLY A 117 2.36 -4.76 -0.98
C GLY A 117 2.30 -5.16 0.50
N GLY A 118 3.42 -5.63 1.05
CA GLY A 118 3.53 -6.05 2.45
C GLY A 118 2.89 -7.41 2.72
N ARG A 119 3.15 -7.94 3.92
CA ARG A 119 2.82 -9.33 4.30
C ARG A 119 1.33 -9.65 4.19
N ALA A 120 0.46 -8.74 4.63
CA ALA A 120 -0.99 -8.98 4.58
C ALA A 120 -1.52 -9.12 3.14
N ALA A 121 -0.99 -8.33 2.21
CA ALA A 121 -1.39 -8.42 0.82
C ALA A 121 -0.79 -9.65 0.13
N GLU A 122 0.42 -10.07 0.52
CA GLU A 122 1.03 -11.32 0.08
C GLU A 122 0.23 -12.54 0.56
N GLU A 123 -0.18 -12.57 1.83
CA GLU A 123 -1.01 -13.65 2.40
C GLU A 123 -2.40 -13.72 1.73
N MET A 124 -3.00 -12.57 1.44
CA MET A 124 -4.31 -12.50 0.76
C MET A 124 -4.24 -12.95 -0.71
N MET A 125 -3.22 -12.52 -1.45
CA MET A 125 -3.09 -12.82 -2.87
C MET A 125 -2.45 -14.19 -3.13
N GLY A 126 -1.70 -14.71 -2.17
CA GLY A 126 -0.93 -15.94 -2.28
C GLY A 126 0.48 -15.71 -2.83
N ARG A 127 1.43 -16.46 -2.27
CA ARG A 127 2.86 -16.40 -2.63
C ARG A 127 3.14 -16.81 -4.08
N ASP A 128 2.32 -17.68 -4.63
CA ASP A 128 2.40 -18.14 -6.02
C ASP A 128 1.57 -17.28 -6.98
N SER A 129 1.02 -16.15 -6.52
CA SER A 129 0.33 -15.22 -7.42
C SER A 129 1.32 -14.48 -8.30
N ILE A 130 0.86 -14.05 -9.47
CA ILE A 130 1.62 -13.17 -10.37
C ILE A 130 2.22 -11.93 -9.67
N PHE A 131 1.62 -11.45 -8.58
CA PHE A 131 2.08 -10.24 -7.89
C PHE A 131 3.17 -10.48 -6.85
N TYR A 132 3.39 -11.72 -6.42
CA TYR A 132 4.34 -12.05 -5.36
C TYR A 132 5.27 -13.22 -5.71
N ALA A 133 5.00 -13.91 -6.83
CA ALA A 133 5.81 -15.01 -7.30
C ALA A 133 7.26 -14.58 -7.53
N GLY A 134 8.18 -15.50 -7.20
CA GLY A 134 9.60 -15.31 -7.48
C GLY A 134 9.89 -15.14 -8.97
N SER A 135 11.05 -14.58 -9.30
CA SER A 135 11.36 -14.08 -10.65
C SER A 135 11.09 -15.06 -11.81
N ASP A 136 11.44 -16.34 -11.67
CA ASP A 136 11.25 -17.34 -12.73
C ASP A 136 9.79 -17.79 -12.86
N VAL A 137 9.10 -17.98 -11.73
CA VAL A 137 7.67 -18.30 -11.70
C VAL A 137 6.86 -17.14 -12.28
N HIS A 138 7.18 -15.91 -11.88
CA HIS A 138 6.58 -14.70 -12.41
C HIS A 138 6.77 -14.59 -13.93
N LYS A 139 7.98 -14.84 -14.47
CA LYS A 139 8.24 -14.85 -15.92
C LYS A 139 7.35 -15.86 -16.66
N LYS A 140 7.22 -17.08 -16.12
CA LYS A 140 6.38 -18.13 -16.72
C LYS A 140 4.90 -17.73 -16.71
N MET A 141 4.38 -17.26 -15.58
CA MET A 141 2.99 -16.81 -15.46
C MET A 141 2.70 -15.62 -16.37
N ARG A 142 3.61 -14.63 -16.45
CA ARG A 142 3.45 -13.47 -17.34
C ARG A 142 3.36 -13.87 -18.81
N ARG A 143 4.12 -14.89 -19.25
CA ARG A 143 4.03 -15.43 -20.61
C ARG A 143 2.65 -16.04 -20.87
N LEU A 144 2.14 -16.84 -19.93
CA LEU A 144 0.82 -17.47 -20.04
C LEU A 144 -0.32 -16.45 -20.06
N VAL A 145 -0.27 -15.43 -19.22
CA VAL A 145 -1.29 -14.36 -19.18
C VAL A 145 -1.18 -13.43 -20.39
N GLY A 146 0.04 -13.23 -20.91
CA GLY A 146 0.27 -12.33 -22.06
C GLY A 146 -0.27 -12.86 -23.38
N GLU A 147 -0.32 -14.17 -23.58
CA GLU A 147 -0.76 -14.78 -24.83
C GLU A 147 -2.23 -14.46 -25.18
N PRO A 148 -3.22 -14.64 -24.28
CA PRO A 148 -4.60 -14.19 -24.51
C PRO A 148 -4.75 -12.69 -24.81
N LEU A 149 -3.78 -11.88 -24.38
CA LEU A 149 -3.74 -10.43 -24.57
C LEU A 149 -2.89 -10.03 -25.79
N SER A 150 -2.43 -10.99 -26.59
CA SER A 150 -1.72 -10.72 -27.83
C SER A 150 -2.62 -9.99 -28.84
N ARG A 151 -2.00 -9.17 -29.70
CA ARG A 151 -2.72 -8.39 -30.72
C ARG A 151 -3.63 -9.26 -31.57
N ASP A 152 -3.18 -10.45 -31.95
CA ASP A 152 -3.90 -11.34 -32.86
C ASP A 152 -5.13 -11.95 -32.18
N ILE A 153 -4.98 -12.40 -30.93
CA ILE A 153 -6.09 -12.94 -30.14
C ILE A 153 -7.10 -11.83 -29.79
N LEU A 154 -6.63 -10.62 -29.47
CA LEU A 154 -7.51 -9.47 -29.22
C LEU A 154 -8.34 -9.11 -30.45
N LYS A 155 -7.72 -9.06 -31.64
CA LYS A 155 -8.44 -8.82 -32.90
C LYS A 155 -9.50 -9.88 -33.16
N LYS A 156 -9.14 -11.16 -32.98
CA LYS A 156 -10.07 -12.28 -33.18
C LYS A 156 -11.27 -12.23 -32.22
N ASN A 157 -11.09 -11.69 -31.03
CA ASN A 157 -12.14 -11.59 -30.01
C ASN A 157 -12.85 -10.23 -30.00
N PHE A 158 -12.52 -9.30 -30.91
CA PHE A 158 -13.03 -7.93 -30.86
C PHE A 158 -14.56 -7.87 -30.92
N GLU A 159 -15.17 -8.57 -31.88
CA GLU A 159 -16.64 -8.63 -32.04
C GLU A 159 -17.33 -9.19 -30.78
N ARG A 160 -16.74 -10.20 -30.15
CA ARG A 160 -17.25 -10.76 -28.89
C ARG A 160 -17.14 -9.76 -27.74
N MET A 161 -16.03 -9.04 -27.65
CA MET A 161 -15.84 -7.99 -26.64
C MET A 161 -16.83 -6.84 -26.84
N GLU A 162 -17.06 -6.44 -28.09
CA GLU A 162 -18.04 -5.42 -28.47
C GLU A 162 -19.46 -5.84 -28.09
N ALA A 163 -19.87 -7.06 -28.42
CA ALA A 163 -21.18 -7.59 -28.04
C ALA A 163 -21.40 -7.59 -26.51
N ILE A 164 -20.39 -7.98 -25.73
CA ILE A 164 -20.45 -7.92 -24.26
C ILE A 164 -20.56 -6.46 -23.78
N CYS A 165 -19.80 -5.54 -24.36
CA CYS A 165 -19.89 -4.12 -24.01
C CYS A 165 -21.27 -3.55 -24.30
N LEU A 166 -21.87 -3.88 -25.45
CA LEU A 166 -23.22 -3.44 -25.82
C LEU A 166 -24.27 -4.03 -24.87
N ASP A 167 -24.21 -5.32 -24.55
CA ASP A 167 -25.11 -5.95 -23.56
C ASP A 167 -25.02 -5.28 -22.17
N ILE A 168 -23.80 -4.96 -21.72
CA ILE A 168 -23.59 -4.21 -20.47
C ILE A 168 -24.20 -2.81 -20.56
N LEU A 169 -24.01 -2.11 -21.68
CA LEU A 169 -24.52 -0.75 -21.89
C LEU A 169 -26.04 -0.71 -22.00
N ASP A 170 -26.66 -1.66 -22.68
CA ASP A 170 -28.12 -1.81 -22.75
C ASP A 170 -28.68 -2.05 -21.35
N GLY A 171 -28.02 -2.91 -20.58
CA GLY A 171 -28.30 -3.14 -19.17
C GLY A 171 -28.03 -1.93 -18.26
N TRP A 172 -27.40 -0.86 -18.74
CA TRP A 172 -27.19 0.39 -17.99
C TRP A 172 -28.25 1.46 -18.29
N SER A 173 -28.96 1.37 -19.41
CA SER A 173 -29.99 2.35 -19.78
C SER A 173 -31.08 2.44 -18.69
N GLY A 174 -31.39 3.65 -18.23
CA GLY A 174 -32.44 3.91 -17.23
C GLY A 174 -32.13 3.61 -15.76
N LYS A 175 -30.92 3.19 -15.38
CA LYS A 175 -30.56 2.89 -13.97
C LYS A 175 -30.03 4.10 -13.18
N THR A 176 -30.47 4.25 -11.93
CA THR A 176 -30.08 5.35 -11.02
C THR A 176 -28.65 5.24 -10.46
N LEU A 177 -28.13 6.34 -9.90
CA LEU A 177 -26.75 6.45 -9.36
C LEU A 177 -26.41 5.42 -8.27
N CYS A 178 -27.37 4.92 -7.49
CA CYS A 178 -27.12 3.91 -6.45
C CYS A 178 -26.83 2.53 -7.07
N HIS A 179 -27.54 2.15 -8.15
CA HIS A 179 -27.21 0.97 -8.95
C HIS A 179 -25.88 1.12 -9.68
N ARG A 180 -25.45 2.35 -10.00
CA ARG A 180 -24.18 2.61 -10.69
C ARG A 180 -22.96 2.17 -9.87
N TRP A 181 -22.95 2.33 -8.54
CA TRP A 181 -21.83 1.86 -7.70
C TRP A 181 -21.75 0.33 -7.62
N TYR A 182 -22.89 -0.34 -7.43
CA TYR A 182 -22.97 -1.80 -7.39
C TYR A 182 -22.61 -2.42 -8.76
N PHE A 183 -23.13 -1.88 -9.86
CA PHE A 183 -22.75 -2.30 -11.22
C PHE A 183 -21.28 -2.00 -11.51
N LYS A 184 -20.78 -0.83 -11.11
CA LYS A 184 -19.35 -0.52 -11.19
C LYS A 184 -18.57 -1.59 -10.43
N CYS A 185 -18.86 -1.93 -9.18
CA CYS A 185 -18.13 -3.00 -8.48
C CYS A 185 -18.28 -4.38 -9.15
N LYS A 186 -19.47 -4.73 -9.64
CA LYS A 186 -19.75 -6.02 -10.30
C LYS A 186 -18.96 -6.22 -11.59
N TYR A 187 -18.90 -5.21 -12.46
CA TYR A 187 -18.19 -5.29 -13.75
C TYR A 187 -16.73 -4.85 -13.65
N LYS A 188 -16.39 -3.99 -12.68
CA LYS A 188 -15.02 -3.57 -12.39
C LYS A 188 -14.26 -4.64 -11.61
N PHE A 189 -14.90 -5.62 -10.95
CA PHE A 189 -14.18 -6.81 -10.49
C PHE A 189 -13.65 -7.64 -11.68
N GLY A 190 -14.43 -7.72 -12.77
CA GLY A 190 -13.96 -8.27 -14.05
C GLY A 190 -12.86 -7.42 -14.71
N PHE A 191 -12.91 -6.10 -14.57
CA PHE A 191 -11.95 -5.17 -15.19
C PHE A 191 -10.69 -4.89 -14.34
N TYR A 192 -10.76 -4.96 -13.01
CA TYR A 192 -9.63 -4.74 -12.09
C TYR A 192 -8.65 -5.91 -12.12
N PHE A 193 -9.14 -7.13 -12.34
CA PHE A 193 -8.28 -8.29 -12.60
C PHE A 193 -7.46 -8.11 -13.89
N ILE A 194 -7.96 -7.32 -14.85
CA ILE A 194 -7.24 -6.95 -16.10
C ILE A 194 -6.34 -5.72 -15.89
N SER A 195 -6.74 -4.79 -15.01
CA SER A 195 -6.01 -3.53 -14.76
C SER A 195 -4.75 -3.69 -13.90
N TYR A 196 -4.71 -4.67 -12.99
CA TYR A 196 -3.50 -4.99 -12.25
C TYR A 196 -2.39 -5.60 -13.15
N PHE A 197 -2.72 -5.97 -14.39
CA PHE A 197 -1.81 -6.43 -15.44
C PHE A 197 -1.46 -5.36 -16.49
N ARG A 198 -1.78 -4.08 -16.24
CA ARG A 198 -1.31 -2.98 -17.08
C ARG A 198 -0.12 -2.28 -16.44
N TRP A 199 1.01 -2.37 -17.14
CA TRP A 199 2.22 -1.57 -16.97
C TRP A 199 1.91 -0.07 -17.01
#